data_AF-A0A2N7GGR2-F1
#
_entry.id   AF-A0A2N7GGR2-F1
#
_cell.length_a   1.000
_cell.length_b   1.000
_cell.length_c   1.000
_cell.angle_alpha   90.00
_cell.angle_beta   90.00
_cell.angle_gamma   90.00
#
_symmetry.space_group_name_H-M   'P 1'
#
loop_
_entity.id
_entity.type
_entity.pdbx_description
1 polymer ?
#
loop_
_entity_poly.entity_id
_entity_poly.type
_entity_poly.pdbx_seq_one_letter_code
_entity_poly.pdbx_strand_id
1 'polypeptide(L)'
;MPLVRRTDVQYFVSLFSHIDDDIYPLLRQALVPNDLFDDNVHYQYLPETTLKNLIHILGSRLTNKDFGQLIIDSCRSIYVPMFLSYLTKDTSLKDALDEFSLVLSKASSNAQVYTQKAGGKWWLVRDKTEANELWFKYGEIFSVLFLCELLGALTDGKWQPTEIGLQSGHDHEFRNLPNLNSAQFFCSRPTTALYISDSILASPVRLPQRSEPSALPSIPSCDSFLGSFKLAIKPYVSMGKLPIKLAAEILDLNVRTLQRRLKEEGVLYGKVIEQLMLEQILELLKCDQLPITDVASKMGYSDSAHFTRAFKRLMDMTPREYKKKLKNENR
;
A
#
# COMPACT_ATOMS: atom_id res chain seq x y z
N MET A 1 -10.67 4.66 -4.98
CA MET A 1 -9.76 5.13 -3.91
C MET A 1 -8.51 4.26 -3.94
N PRO A 2 -7.30 4.82 -3.72
CA PRO A 2 -6.09 4.02 -3.78
C PRO A 2 -6.00 2.99 -2.66
N LEU A 3 -5.69 1.75 -3.03
CA LEU A 3 -5.47 0.63 -2.13
C LEU A 3 -4.02 0.14 -2.27
N VAL A 4 -3.53 -0.52 -1.22
CA VAL A 4 -2.26 -1.26 -1.18
C VAL A 4 -2.52 -2.64 -0.57
N ARG A 5 -1.65 -3.61 -0.84
CA ARG A 5 -1.80 -4.96 -0.28
C ARG A 5 -1.36 -5.00 1.16
N ARG A 6 -2.01 -5.84 1.96
CA ARG A 6 -1.65 -6.09 3.36
C ARG A 6 -0.19 -6.53 3.51
N THR A 7 0.28 -7.39 2.62
CA THR A 7 1.67 -7.88 2.62
C THR A 7 2.68 -6.76 2.43
N ASP A 8 2.38 -5.77 1.59
CA ASP A 8 3.25 -4.62 1.37
C ASP A 8 3.34 -3.78 2.66
N VAL A 9 2.20 -3.57 3.34
CA VAL A 9 2.16 -2.85 4.63
C VAL A 9 2.90 -3.62 5.73
N GLN A 10 2.67 -4.93 5.87
CA GLN A 10 3.37 -5.80 6.83
C GLN A 10 4.87 -5.71 6.67
N TYR A 11 5.34 -5.74 5.43
CA TYR A 11 6.75 -5.59 5.12
C TYR A 11 7.28 -4.21 5.54
N PHE A 12 6.61 -3.11 5.16
CA PHE A 12 7.04 -1.78 5.59
C PHE A 12 7.05 -1.62 7.12
N VAL A 13 6.12 -2.26 7.83
CA VAL A 13 6.14 -2.30 9.29
C VAL A 13 7.36 -3.06 9.81
N SER A 14 7.78 -4.15 9.16
CA SER A 14 9.01 -4.85 9.55
C SER A 14 10.27 -3.98 9.45
N LEU A 15 10.27 -2.94 8.61
CA LEU A 15 11.40 -2.00 8.55
C LEU A 15 11.54 -1.16 9.84
N PHE A 16 10.46 -0.97 10.61
CA PHE A 16 10.51 -0.24 11.87
C PHE A 16 11.27 -0.97 12.98
N SER A 17 11.43 -2.30 12.89
CA SER A 17 12.21 -3.07 13.87
C SER A 17 13.68 -2.65 13.93
N HIS A 18 14.15 -1.87 12.95
CA HIS A 18 15.51 -1.33 12.89
C HIS A 18 15.63 0.04 13.56
N ILE A 19 14.52 0.63 14.02
CA ILE A 19 14.46 2.01 14.53
C ILE A 19 14.18 2.07 16.02
N ASP A 20 13.21 1.31 16.51
CA ASP A 20 12.74 1.39 17.89
C ASP A 20 12.36 0.00 18.43
N ASP A 21 12.60 -0.22 19.71
CA ASP A 21 12.24 -1.46 20.41
C ASP A 21 10.71 -1.54 20.61
N ASP A 22 10.02 -0.39 20.73
CA ASP A 22 8.55 -0.30 20.78
C ASP A 22 7.96 0.41 19.55
N ILE A 23 7.60 -0.39 18.55
CA ILE A 23 7.00 0.11 17.31
C ILE A 23 5.50 0.46 17.45
N TYR A 24 4.82 0.02 18.51
CA TYR A 24 3.35 0.16 18.61
C TYR A 24 2.85 1.62 18.57
N PRO A 25 3.49 2.60 19.26
CA PRO A 25 3.11 4.00 19.15
C PRO A 25 3.21 4.53 17.71
N LEU A 26 4.23 4.09 16.96
CA LEU A 26 4.47 4.50 15.58
C LEU A 26 3.43 3.91 14.64
N LEU A 27 3.06 2.64 14.83
CA LEU A 27 1.99 1.97 14.07
C LEU A 27 0.64 2.65 14.29
N ARG A 28 0.35 3.02 15.54
CA ARG A 28 -0.87 3.76 15.87
C ARG A 28 -0.88 5.15 15.22
N GLN A 29 0.24 5.87 15.25
CA GLN A 29 0.40 7.15 14.56
C GLN A 29 0.22 7.00 13.04
N ALA A 30 0.68 5.89 12.47
CA ALA A 30 0.52 5.58 11.06
C ALA A 30 -0.89 5.15 10.67
N LEU A 31 -1.80 4.99 11.64
CA LEU A 31 -3.13 4.40 11.47
C LEU A 31 -3.05 2.99 10.87
N VAL A 32 -2.10 2.18 11.33
CA VAL A 32 -2.04 0.76 10.99
C VAL A 32 -3.04 -0.01 11.86
N PRO A 33 -3.83 -0.93 11.29
CA PRO A 33 -4.68 -1.82 12.08
C PRO A 33 -3.86 -2.67 13.06
N ASN A 34 -4.31 -2.81 14.31
CA ASN A 34 -3.59 -3.61 15.32
C ASN A 34 -3.52 -5.10 14.97
N ASP A 35 -4.44 -5.59 14.13
CA ASP A 35 -4.56 -6.97 13.71
C ASP A 35 -3.79 -7.25 12.40
N LEU A 36 -2.92 -6.33 11.97
CA LEU A 36 -2.15 -6.43 10.71
C LEU A 36 -1.41 -7.77 10.59
N PHE A 37 -0.91 -8.33 11.68
CA PHE A 37 -0.17 -9.61 11.71
C PHE A 37 -1.00 -10.81 12.22
N ASP A 38 -2.31 -10.66 12.49
CA ASP A 38 -3.15 -11.79 12.86
C ASP A 38 -3.50 -12.61 11.61
N ASP A 39 -3.05 -13.87 11.53
CA ASP A 39 -3.31 -14.75 10.38
C ASP A 39 -4.82 -15.05 10.19
N ASN A 40 -5.65 -14.79 11.20
CA ASN A 40 -7.08 -15.08 11.19
C ASN A 40 -7.94 -13.93 10.64
N VAL A 41 -7.35 -12.82 10.16
CA VAL A 41 -8.13 -11.70 9.62
C VAL A 41 -8.40 -11.82 8.12
N HIS A 42 -9.62 -11.48 7.72
CA HIS A 42 -10.12 -11.63 6.35
C HIS A 42 -10.13 -10.32 5.56
N TYR A 43 -8.98 -9.64 5.54
CA TYR A 43 -8.73 -8.53 4.62
C TYR A 43 -7.37 -8.66 3.95
N GLN A 44 -7.32 -8.26 2.68
CA GLN A 44 -6.11 -8.34 1.85
C GLN A 44 -5.58 -6.96 1.47
N TYR A 45 -6.35 -5.90 1.74
CA TYR A 45 -6.07 -4.54 1.27
C TYR A 45 -6.22 -3.54 2.41
N LEU A 46 -5.41 -2.49 2.32
CA LEU A 46 -5.46 -1.30 3.18
C LEU A 46 -5.49 -0.06 2.28
N PRO A 47 -5.90 1.11 2.80
CA PRO A 47 -5.77 2.35 2.04
C PRO A 47 -4.30 2.72 1.86
N GLU A 48 -3.95 3.33 0.72
CA GLU A 48 -2.56 3.76 0.42
C GLU A 48 -2.00 4.72 1.48
N THR A 49 -2.87 5.49 2.13
CA THR A 49 -2.55 6.39 3.25
C THR A 49 -1.80 5.68 4.38
N THR A 50 -2.13 4.43 4.69
CA THR A 50 -1.40 3.65 5.69
C THR A 50 0.08 3.55 5.33
N LEU A 51 0.37 3.25 4.06
CA LEU A 51 1.74 3.16 3.58
C LEU A 51 2.42 4.54 3.50
N LYS A 52 1.70 5.57 3.02
CA LYS A 52 2.20 6.96 3.01
C LYS A 52 2.61 7.43 4.41
N ASN A 53 1.79 7.13 5.43
CA ASN A 53 2.07 7.48 6.81
C ASN A 53 3.28 6.74 7.37
N LEU A 54 3.41 5.43 7.08
CA LEU A 54 4.58 4.63 7.48
C LEU A 54 5.86 5.21 6.87
N ILE A 55 5.86 5.50 5.57
CA ILE A 55 7.01 6.10 4.87
C ILE A 55 7.37 7.46 5.48
N HIS A 56 6.38 8.30 5.75
CA HIS A 56 6.61 9.60 6.40
C HIS A 56 7.23 9.45 7.79
N ILE A 57 6.71 8.54 8.61
CA ILE A 57 7.22 8.32 9.97
C ILE A 57 8.64 7.77 9.92
N LEU A 58 8.91 6.73 9.11
CA LEU A 58 10.27 6.20 8.90
C LEU A 58 11.26 7.31 8.53
N GLY A 59 10.90 8.08 7.51
CA GLY A 59 11.74 9.17 7.01
C GLY A 59 11.95 10.29 8.02
N SER A 60 10.95 10.60 8.84
CA SER A 60 11.03 11.65 9.86
C SER A 60 11.88 11.26 11.08
N ARG A 61 12.05 9.96 11.33
CA ARG A 61 12.79 9.41 12.47
C ARG A 61 14.26 9.12 12.16
N LEU A 62 14.59 8.95 10.88
CA LEU A 62 15.93 8.63 10.42
C LEU A 62 16.61 9.85 9.80
N THR A 63 17.94 9.82 9.73
CA THR A 63 18.65 10.75 8.84
C THR A 63 18.32 10.39 7.39
N ASN A 64 18.39 11.36 6.46
CA ASN A 64 18.15 11.08 5.03
C ASN A 64 19.07 9.97 4.50
N LYS A 65 20.31 9.90 4.99
CA LYS A 65 21.28 8.87 4.59
C LYS A 65 20.84 7.49 5.07
N ASP A 66 20.45 7.35 6.34
CA ASP A 66 20.04 6.07 6.91
C ASP A 66 18.72 5.59 6.31
N PHE A 67 17.76 6.51 6.13
CA PHE A 67 16.52 6.22 5.39
C PHE A 67 16.82 5.73 3.98
N GLY A 68 17.69 6.44 3.25
CA GLY A 68 18.10 6.06 1.91
C GLY A 68 18.74 4.67 1.84
N GLN A 69 19.65 4.37 2.77
CA GLN A 69 20.30 3.07 2.85
C GLN A 69 19.29 1.95 3.15
N LEU A 70 18.40 2.16 4.12
CA LEU A 70 17.32 1.22 4.46
C LEU A 70 16.44 0.92 3.23
N ILE A 71 16.08 1.95 2.46
CA ILE A 71 15.29 1.76 1.23
C ILE A 71 16.09 1.01 0.16
N ILE A 72 17.37 1.33 -0.06
CA ILE A 72 18.22 0.62 -1.02
C ILE A 72 18.29 -0.87 -0.68
N ASP A 73 18.56 -1.21 0.59
CA ASP A 73 18.69 -2.58 1.05
C ASP A 73 17.36 -3.35 0.90
N SER A 74 16.25 -2.68 1.21
CA SER A 74 14.89 -3.19 0.99
C SER A 74 14.58 -3.42 -0.50
N CYS A 75 15.01 -2.51 -1.36
CA CYS A 75 14.81 -2.62 -2.81
C CYS A 75 15.58 -3.80 -3.38
N ARG A 76 16.86 -3.95 -3.01
CA ARG A 76 17.74 -5.03 -3.50
C ARG A 76 17.31 -6.41 -3.03
N SER A 77 16.87 -6.53 -1.78
CA SER A 77 16.53 -7.83 -1.19
C SER A 77 15.13 -8.30 -1.58
N ILE A 78 14.17 -7.37 -1.76
CA ILE A 78 12.75 -7.72 -1.79
C ILE A 78 12.02 -7.09 -2.98
N TYR A 79 11.95 -5.76 -3.10
CA TYR A 79 11.09 -5.14 -4.13
C TYR A 79 11.54 -5.43 -5.56
N VAL A 80 12.81 -5.18 -5.86
CA VAL A 80 13.34 -5.37 -7.21
C VAL A 80 13.27 -6.85 -7.60
N PRO A 81 13.78 -7.83 -6.82
CA PRO A 81 13.62 -9.25 -7.14
C PRO A 81 12.17 -9.67 -7.34
N MET A 82 11.26 -9.19 -6.48
CA MET A 82 9.83 -9.45 -6.62
C MET A 82 9.32 -8.97 -7.98
N PHE A 83 9.53 -7.71 -8.36
CA PHE A 83 9.05 -7.20 -9.65
C PHE A 83 9.71 -7.89 -10.84
N LEU A 84 11.01 -8.16 -10.78
CA LEU A 84 11.74 -8.88 -11.84
C LEU A 84 11.19 -10.29 -12.06
N SER A 85 10.69 -10.96 -11.01
CA SER A 85 10.08 -12.30 -11.14
C SER A 85 8.79 -12.32 -11.97
N TYR A 86 8.18 -11.16 -12.21
CA TYR A 86 6.96 -11.00 -13.02
C TYR A 86 7.23 -10.51 -14.44
N LEU A 87 8.47 -10.13 -14.76
CA LEU A 87 8.84 -9.72 -16.11
C LEU A 87 9.20 -10.95 -16.95
N THR A 88 8.86 -10.89 -18.22
CA THR A 88 9.12 -11.96 -19.20
C THR A 88 9.86 -11.45 -20.44
N LYS A 89 9.81 -10.14 -20.70
CA LYS A 89 10.48 -9.54 -21.85
C LYS A 89 11.93 -9.22 -21.51
N ASP A 90 12.86 -9.92 -22.14
CA ASP A 90 14.30 -9.77 -21.95
C ASP A 90 15.04 -9.17 -23.16
N THR A 91 14.33 -8.92 -24.26
CA THR A 91 14.88 -8.43 -25.54
C THR A 91 15.57 -7.08 -25.44
N SER A 92 14.97 -6.13 -24.73
CA SER A 92 15.53 -4.81 -24.50
C SER A 92 15.08 -4.24 -23.15
N LEU A 93 15.84 -3.29 -22.61
CA LEU A 93 15.45 -2.55 -21.42
C LEU A 93 14.10 -1.85 -21.62
N LYS A 94 13.84 -1.29 -22.82
CA LYS A 94 12.55 -0.68 -23.12
C LYS A 94 11.40 -1.67 -22.95
N ASP A 95 11.52 -2.87 -23.52
CA ASP A 95 10.47 -3.89 -23.48
C ASP A 95 10.19 -4.34 -22.04
N ALA A 96 11.25 -4.54 -21.25
CA ALA A 96 11.16 -4.88 -19.83
C ALA A 96 10.50 -3.75 -19.02
N LEU A 97 10.84 -2.49 -19.28
CA LEU A 97 10.25 -1.34 -18.61
C LEU A 97 8.78 -1.15 -18.98
N ASP A 98 8.39 -1.35 -20.24
CA ASP A 98 6.99 -1.26 -20.66
C ASP A 98 6.14 -2.39 -20.03
N GLU A 99 6.70 -3.59 -19.86
CA GLU A 99 6.04 -4.66 -19.10
C GLU A 99 5.98 -4.35 -17.61
N PHE A 100 7.05 -3.82 -17.04
CA PHE A 100 7.09 -3.36 -15.64
C PHE A 100 6.02 -2.31 -15.37
N SER A 101 5.83 -1.34 -16.26
CA SER A 101 4.76 -0.35 -16.20
C SER A 101 3.38 -1.01 -16.07
N LEU A 102 3.12 -2.04 -16.87
CA LEU A 102 1.86 -2.79 -16.82
C LEU A 102 1.72 -3.56 -15.49
N VAL A 103 2.79 -4.22 -15.03
CA VAL A 103 2.79 -4.96 -13.76
C VAL A 103 2.56 -4.02 -12.57
N LEU A 104 3.27 -2.90 -12.52
CA LEU A 104 3.14 -1.90 -11.47
C LEU A 104 1.74 -1.28 -11.43
N SER A 105 1.13 -1.00 -12.59
CA SER A 105 -0.25 -0.45 -12.65
C SER A 105 -1.31 -1.38 -12.04
N LYS A 106 -1.04 -2.68 -11.99
CA LYS A 106 -1.91 -3.67 -11.31
C LYS A 106 -1.65 -3.77 -9.81
N ALA A 107 -0.44 -3.37 -9.39
CA ALA A 107 0.04 -3.40 -8.00
C ALA A 107 -0.28 -2.10 -7.25
N SER A 108 -0.35 -0.97 -7.96
CA SER A 108 -0.58 0.36 -7.40
C SER A 108 -1.52 1.14 -8.30
N SER A 109 -2.59 1.67 -7.70
CA SER A 109 -3.62 2.43 -8.41
C SER A 109 -3.28 3.91 -8.61
N ASN A 110 -2.17 4.39 -8.02
CA ASN A 110 -1.87 5.83 -7.94
C ASN A 110 -0.43 6.19 -8.34
N ALA A 111 0.38 5.22 -8.78
CA ALA A 111 1.70 5.46 -9.32
C ALA A 111 1.75 4.94 -10.75
N GLN A 112 1.94 5.85 -11.70
CA GLN A 112 2.20 5.48 -13.09
C GLN A 112 3.69 5.62 -13.35
N VAL A 113 4.29 4.56 -13.88
CA VAL A 113 5.67 4.58 -14.37
C VAL A 113 5.63 4.25 -15.84
N TYR A 114 6.31 5.01 -16.69
CA TYR A 114 6.35 4.79 -18.13
C TYR A 114 7.61 5.38 -18.76
N THR A 115 7.97 4.88 -19.95
CA THR A 115 9.05 5.47 -20.74
C THR A 115 8.52 6.60 -21.63
N GLN A 116 9.24 7.71 -21.71
CA GLN A 116 8.86 8.85 -22.56
C GLN A 116 10.09 9.50 -23.20
N LYS A 117 9.97 9.89 -24.48
CA LYS A 117 10.98 10.70 -25.17
C LYS A 117 10.61 12.18 -25.09
N ALA A 118 11.47 13.01 -24.50
CA ALA A 118 11.26 14.44 -24.34
C ALA A 118 12.60 15.18 -24.44
N GLY A 119 12.63 16.27 -25.22
CA GLY A 119 13.86 17.06 -25.43
C GLY A 119 15.01 16.26 -26.06
N GLY A 120 14.68 15.29 -26.92
CA GLY A 120 15.67 14.40 -27.55
C GLY A 120 16.20 13.27 -26.66
N LYS A 121 15.84 13.25 -25.37
CA LYS A 121 16.29 12.26 -24.38
C LYS A 121 15.17 11.29 -24.01
N TRP A 122 15.53 10.07 -23.60
CA TRP A 122 14.60 9.12 -23.01
C TRP A 122 14.59 9.22 -21.50
N TRP A 123 13.38 9.14 -20.93
CA TRP A 123 13.13 9.25 -19.51
C TRP A 123 12.28 8.09 -19.06
N LEU A 124 12.66 7.46 -17.95
CA LEU A 124 11.75 6.65 -17.15
C LEU A 124 11.03 7.60 -16.21
N VAL A 125 9.78 7.90 -16.54
CA VAL A 125 8.94 8.87 -15.84
C VAL A 125 8.13 8.14 -14.78
N ARG A 126 8.08 8.73 -13.59
CA ARG A 126 7.13 8.41 -12.55
C ARG A 126 6.20 9.61 -12.39
N ASP A 127 4.94 9.38 -12.73
CA ASP A 127 3.87 10.36 -12.54
C ASP A 127 3.09 10.05 -11.27
N LYS A 128 2.94 11.07 -10.42
CA LYS A 128 2.16 11.03 -9.20
C LYS A 128 1.61 12.40 -8.89
N THR A 129 0.37 12.38 -8.45
CA THR A 129 -0.31 13.56 -7.92
C THR A 129 0.12 13.84 -6.47
N GLU A 130 -0.35 14.97 -5.93
CA GLU A 130 -0.20 15.32 -4.50
C GLU A 130 1.25 15.63 -4.07
N ALA A 131 2.02 16.31 -4.93
CA ALA A 131 3.40 16.69 -4.67
C ALA A 131 3.61 17.64 -3.46
N ASN A 132 2.53 18.22 -2.92
CA ASN A 132 2.57 19.17 -1.80
C ASN A 132 2.36 18.51 -0.42
N GLU A 133 2.11 17.21 -0.37
CA GLU A 133 1.81 16.51 0.88
C GLU A 133 3.07 16.18 1.70
N LEU A 134 2.92 16.08 3.03
CA LEU A 134 4.05 15.82 3.96
C LEU A 134 4.77 14.49 3.70
N TRP A 135 4.05 13.48 3.21
CA TRP A 135 4.63 12.19 2.87
C TRP A 135 5.42 12.23 1.54
N PHE A 136 5.16 13.22 0.68
CA PHE A 136 5.63 13.24 -0.70
C PHE A 136 7.15 13.25 -0.77
N LYS A 137 7.82 14.04 0.06
CA LYS A 137 9.30 14.10 0.14
C LYS A 137 9.93 12.70 0.25
N TYR A 138 9.52 11.92 1.25
CA TYR A 138 10.05 10.58 1.47
C TYR A 138 9.53 9.58 0.43
N GLY A 139 8.31 9.78 -0.08
CA GLY A 139 7.77 9.00 -1.18
C GLY A 139 8.51 9.20 -2.51
N GLU A 140 9.01 10.40 -2.78
CA GLU A 140 9.82 10.70 -3.96
C GLU A 140 11.23 10.12 -3.81
N ILE A 141 11.86 10.28 -2.65
CA ILE A 141 13.14 9.60 -2.33
C ILE A 141 13.01 8.08 -2.53
N PHE A 142 11.96 7.47 -1.97
CA PHE A 142 11.68 6.05 -2.15
C PHE A 142 11.57 5.68 -3.63
N SER A 143 10.80 6.46 -4.40
CA SER A 143 10.56 6.17 -5.83
C SER A 143 11.85 6.28 -6.65
N VAL A 144 12.67 7.31 -6.41
CA VAL A 144 13.95 7.49 -7.11
C VAL A 144 14.89 6.32 -6.82
N LEU A 145 15.08 5.98 -5.53
CA LEU A 145 15.96 4.88 -5.14
C LEU A 145 15.48 3.53 -5.70
N PHE A 146 14.18 3.26 -5.61
CA PHE A 146 13.58 2.06 -6.17
C PHE A 146 13.82 1.95 -7.69
N LEU A 147 13.59 3.02 -8.44
CA LEU A 147 13.80 3.01 -9.89
C LEU A 147 15.28 2.91 -10.27
N CYS A 148 16.18 3.52 -9.49
CA CYS A 148 17.62 3.34 -9.68
C CYS A 148 18.05 1.88 -9.49
N GLU A 149 17.59 1.24 -8.42
CA GLU A 149 17.92 -0.17 -8.15
C GLU A 149 17.29 -1.12 -9.19
N LEU A 150 16.08 -0.82 -9.66
CA LEU A 150 15.45 -1.55 -10.76
C LEU A 150 16.27 -1.45 -12.06
N LEU A 151 16.66 -0.23 -12.46
CA LEU A 151 17.47 -0.01 -13.65
C LEU A 151 18.86 -0.65 -13.53
N GLY A 152 19.49 -0.54 -12.35
CA GLY A 152 20.76 -1.20 -12.05
C GLY A 152 20.65 -2.73 -12.22
N ALA A 153 19.60 -3.34 -11.68
CA ALA A 153 19.39 -4.79 -11.79
C ALA A 153 19.10 -5.25 -13.22
N LEU A 154 18.21 -4.54 -13.94
CA LEU A 154 17.86 -4.89 -15.33
C LEU A 154 19.05 -4.76 -16.28
N THR A 155 19.96 -3.82 -16.02
CA THR A 155 21.09 -3.51 -16.90
C THR A 155 22.42 -4.13 -16.47
N ASP A 156 22.42 -4.96 -15.41
CA ASP A 156 23.64 -5.56 -14.84
C ASP A 156 24.68 -4.48 -14.45
N GLY A 157 24.19 -3.39 -13.85
CA GLY A 157 24.99 -2.25 -13.40
C GLY A 157 25.50 -1.30 -14.49
N LYS A 158 25.20 -1.56 -15.77
CA LYS A 158 25.63 -0.71 -16.89
C LYS A 158 24.99 0.68 -16.86
N TRP A 159 23.76 0.78 -16.39
CA TRP A 159 23.12 2.07 -16.17
C TRP A 159 23.55 2.66 -14.83
N GLN A 160 23.83 3.96 -14.83
CA GLN A 160 24.11 4.76 -13.64
C GLN A 160 23.33 6.08 -13.72
N PRO A 161 22.84 6.60 -12.59
CA PRO A 161 22.08 7.85 -12.58
C PRO A 161 22.99 9.02 -12.95
N THR A 162 22.66 9.70 -14.03
CA THR A 162 23.40 10.87 -14.54
C THR A 162 22.55 12.13 -14.53
N GLU A 163 21.28 12.01 -14.90
CA GLU A 163 20.31 13.10 -14.88
C GLU A 163 18.98 12.62 -14.25
N ILE A 164 18.50 13.37 -13.26
CA ILE A 164 17.26 13.08 -12.54
C ILE A 164 16.39 14.34 -12.47
N GLY A 165 15.18 14.25 -13.01
CA GLY A 165 14.13 15.24 -12.79
C GLY A 165 13.38 14.95 -11.49
N LEU A 166 13.19 15.98 -10.66
CA LEU A 166 12.45 15.91 -9.40
C LEU A 166 11.22 16.81 -9.46
N GLN A 167 10.09 16.31 -8.94
CA GLN A 167 8.92 17.13 -8.66
C GLN A 167 9.19 18.09 -7.50
N SER A 168 9.97 17.63 -6.50
CA SER A 168 10.40 18.49 -5.41
C SER A 168 11.16 19.72 -5.89
N GLY A 169 10.99 20.82 -5.16
CA GLY A 169 11.66 22.09 -5.45
C GLY A 169 13.16 22.12 -5.08
N HIS A 170 13.64 21.13 -4.35
CA HIS A 170 15.01 21.05 -3.83
C HIS A 170 15.58 19.65 -4.01
N ASP A 171 16.90 19.54 -4.09
CA ASP A 171 17.65 18.30 -4.29
C ASP A 171 18.58 17.93 -3.12
N HIS A 172 18.60 18.75 -2.06
CA HIS A 172 19.54 18.58 -0.94
C HIS A 172 19.40 17.22 -0.24
N GLU A 173 18.18 16.65 -0.22
CA GLU A 173 17.94 15.33 0.32
C GLU A 173 18.48 14.19 -0.54
N PHE A 174 18.69 14.43 -1.83
CA PHE A 174 19.11 13.43 -2.81
C PHE A 174 20.62 13.39 -3.02
N ARG A 175 21.28 14.55 -2.97
CA ARG A 175 22.74 14.66 -3.24
C ARG A 175 23.62 13.79 -2.33
N ASN A 176 23.16 13.56 -1.10
CA ASN A 176 23.89 12.78 -0.10
C ASN A 176 23.45 11.31 -0.04
N LEU A 177 22.50 10.89 -0.89
CA LEU A 177 22.07 9.51 -0.94
C LEU A 177 23.10 8.64 -1.67
N PRO A 178 23.27 7.37 -1.26
CA PRO A 178 24.16 6.45 -1.95
C PRO A 178 23.83 6.35 -3.44
N ASN A 179 24.87 6.29 -4.27
CA ASN A 179 24.78 6.15 -5.73
C ASN A 179 24.13 7.32 -6.49
N LEU A 180 23.74 8.42 -5.83
CA LEU A 180 23.16 9.61 -6.49
C LEU A 180 24.08 10.84 -6.48
N ASN A 181 25.26 10.74 -5.88
CA ASN A 181 26.17 11.86 -5.64
C ASN A 181 26.73 12.52 -6.92
N SER A 182 26.81 11.78 -8.03
CA SER A 182 27.28 12.27 -9.32
C SER A 182 26.16 12.70 -10.28
N ALA A 183 24.90 12.53 -9.89
CA ALA A 183 23.76 12.86 -10.73
C ALA A 183 23.49 14.37 -10.74
N GLN A 184 23.17 14.90 -11.91
CA GLN A 184 22.61 16.24 -12.05
C GLN A 184 21.11 16.20 -11.78
N PHE A 185 20.64 17.08 -10.89
CA PHE A 185 19.23 17.20 -10.54
C PHE A 185 18.57 18.39 -11.25
N PHE A 186 17.35 18.17 -11.74
CA PHE A 186 16.47 19.20 -12.28
C PHE A 186 15.22 19.26 -11.39
N CYS A 187 15.12 20.28 -10.55
CA CYS A 187 14.02 20.43 -9.58
C CYS A 187 12.79 21.11 -10.19
N SER A 188 11.67 21.11 -9.44
CA SER A 188 10.41 21.78 -9.81
C SER A 188 9.86 21.32 -11.18
N ARG A 189 9.98 20.03 -11.47
CA ARG A 189 9.46 19.41 -12.70
C ARG A 189 8.02 18.95 -12.47
N PRO A 190 7.22 18.79 -13.54
CA PRO A 190 5.87 18.25 -13.41
C PRO A 190 5.85 16.79 -12.93
N THR A 191 6.91 16.01 -13.21
CA THR A 191 7.04 14.59 -12.88
C THR A 191 8.47 14.26 -12.44
N THR A 192 8.63 13.17 -11.68
CA THR A 192 9.95 12.62 -11.33
C THR A 192 10.40 11.77 -12.53
N ALA A 193 11.66 11.88 -12.95
CA ALA A 193 12.13 11.20 -14.15
C ALA A 193 13.61 10.84 -14.09
N LEU A 194 13.98 9.65 -14.57
CA LEU A 194 15.37 9.18 -14.64
C LEU A 194 15.79 9.10 -16.11
N TYR A 195 16.91 9.72 -16.48
CA TYR A 195 17.42 9.68 -17.84
C TYR A 195 17.97 8.30 -18.20
N ILE A 196 17.72 7.86 -19.43
CA ILE A 196 18.27 6.64 -20.03
C ILE A 196 18.79 6.99 -21.44
N SER A 197 20.00 6.59 -21.79
CA SER A 197 20.52 6.77 -23.16
C SER A 197 19.87 5.79 -24.13
N ASP A 198 19.79 6.14 -25.42
CA ASP A 198 19.27 5.22 -26.46
C ASP A 198 20.04 3.89 -26.49
N SER A 199 21.36 3.91 -26.23
CA SER A 199 22.21 2.71 -26.18
C SER A 199 21.84 1.75 -25.05
N ILE A 200 21.56 2.28 -23.86
CA ILE A 200 21.16 1.47 -22.70
C ILE A 200 19.72 1.01 -22.85
N LEU A 201 18.83 1.89 -23.33
CA LEU A 201 17.42 1.57 -23.54
C LEU A 201 17.21 0.42 -24.54
N ALA A 202 18.05 0.34 -25.58
CA ALA A 202 18.03 -0.74 -26.56
C ALA A 202 18.84 -1.99 -26.13
N SER A 203 19.56 -1.95 -25.01
CA SER A 203 20.39 -3.06 -24.58
C SER A 203 19.55 -4.21 -23.99
N PRO A 204 19.96 -5.48 -24.15
CA PRO A 204 19.26 -6.61 -23.58
C PRO A 204 19.36 -6.59 -22.05
N VAL A 205 18.33 -7.10 -21.38
CA VAL A 205 18.28 -7.18 -19.91
C VAL A 205 18.55 -8.60 -19.42
N ARG A 206 18.85 -8.72 -18.13
CA ARG A 206 18.95 -10.02 -17.46
C ARG A 206 17.78 -10.18 -16.49
N LEU A 207 16.93 -11.16 -16.77
CA LEU A 207 15.84 -11.55 -15.88
C LEU A 207 16.22 -12.84 -15.13
N PRO A 208 15.79 -13.00 -13.87
CA PRO A 208 16.00 -14.24 -13.12
C PRO A 208 15.29 -15.41 -13.82
N GLN A 209 15.91 -16.61 -13.80
CA GLN A 209 15.26 -17.81 -14.31
C GLN A 209 14.02 -18.16 -13.49
N ARG A 210 12.90 -18.38 -14.17
CA ARG A 210 11.59 -18.60 -13.55
C ARG A 210 11.38 -20.08 -13.23
N SER A 211 10.91 -20.38 -12.02
CA SER A 211 10.45 -21.73 -11.67
C SER A 211 8.97 -21.96 -12.02
N GLU A 212 8.09 -20.95 -11.92
CA GLU A 212 6.67 -21.05 -12.32
C GLU A 212 6.03 -19.71 -12.74
N PRO A 213 5.01 -19.74 -13.63
CA PRO A 213 4.21 -18.57 -13.97
C PRO A 213 3.26 -18.08 -12.86
N SER A 214 3.73 -17.27 -11.91
CA SER A 214 2.83 -16.51 -11.02
C SER A 214 2.55 -15.11 -11.57
N ALA A 215 1.30 -14.67 -11.50
CA ALA A 215 0.93 -13.27 -11.74
C ALA A 215 0.97 -12.52 -10.40
N LEU A 216 1.43 -11.27 -10.42
CA LEU A 216 1.35 -10.43 -9.22
C LEU A 216 -0.13 -10.30 -8.83
N PRO A 217 -0.50 -10.55 -7.57
CA PRO A 217 -1.88 -10.38 -7.12
C PRO A 217 -2.34 -8.95 -7.41
N SER A 218 -3.32 -8.82 -8.32
CA SER A 218 -3.84 -7.52 -8.71
C SER A 218 -4.72 -6.93 -7.61
N ILE A 219 -4.61 -5.62 -7.41
CA ILE A 219 -5.59 -4.90 -6.61
C ILE A 219 -6.94 -4.92 -7.36
N PRO A 220 -8.08 -5.20 -6.68
CA PRO A 220 -9.37 -5.26 -7.33
C PRO A 220 -9.71 -3.92 -7.95
N SER A 221 -10.02 -3.91 -9.25
CA SER A 221 -10.65 -2.76 -9.87
C SER A 221 -12.02 -2.59 -9.22
N CYS A 222 -12.23 -1.46 -8.55
CA CYS A 222 -13.52 -1.12 -7.98
C CYS A 222 -14.20 -0.14 -8.92
N ASP A 223 -15.33 -0.56 -9.49
CA ASP A 223 -16.12 0.29 -10.39
C ASP A 223 -16.83 1.44 -9.65
N SER A 224 -16.84 1.41 -8.32
CA SER A 224 -17.52 2.39 -7.47
C SER A 224 -16.67 2.83 -6.28
N PHE A 225 -16.94 4.05 -5.81
CA PHE A 225 -16.36 4.59 -4.58
C PHE A 225 -16.71 3.69 -3.39
N LEU A 226 -17.97 3.24 -3.29
CA LEU A 226 -18.41 2.35 -2.21
C LEU A 226 -17.61 1.03 -2.17
N GLY A 227 -17.35 0.41 -3.33
CA GLY A 227 -16.54 -0.81 -3.39
C GLY A 227 -15.14 -0.60 -2.82
N SER A 228 -14.45 0.44 -3.29
CA SER A 228 -13.10 0.77 -2.78
C SER A 228 -13.10 1.22 -1.31
N PHE A 229 -14.16 1.91 -0.87
CA PHE A 229 -14.37 2.31 0.51
C PHE A 229 -14.50 1.09 1.44
N LYS A 230 -15.31 0.10 1.05
CA LYS A 230 -15.49 -1.13 1.83
C LYS A 230 -14.16 -1.88 1.99
N LEU A 231 -13.39 -2.04 0.92
CA LEU A 231 -12.08 -2.70 0.97
C LEU A 231 -11.09 -1.98 1.87
N ALA A 232 -10.98 -0.65 1.74
CA ALA A 232 -10.05 0.15 2.53
C ALA A 232 -10.40 0.16 4.02
N ILE A 233 -11.70 0.19 4.35
CA ILE A 233 -12.13 0.44 5.72
C ILE A 233 -12.38 -0.85 6.52
N LYS A 234 -12.57 -2.00 5.84
CA LYS A 234 -12.76 -3.31 6.48
C LYS A 234 -11.75 -3.57 7.63
N PRO A 235 -10.43 -3.31 7.48
CA PRO A 235 -9.45 -3.55 8.55
C PRO A 235 -9.71 -2.75 9.84
N TYR A 236 -10.42 -1.63 9.75
CA TYR A 236 -10.62 -0.69 10.85
C TYR A 236 -11.97 -0.88 11.57
N VAL A 237 -12.83 -1.75 11.05
CA VAL A 237 -14.14 -2.02 11.65
C VAL A 237 -14.03 -2.99 12.84
N SER A 238 -12.93 -3.74 12.94
CA SER A 238 -12.61 -4.72 14.00
C SER A 238 -12.41 -4.13 15.40
N MET A 239 -12.71 -2.85 15.66
CA MET A 239 -12.53 -2.21 16.97
C MET A 239 -13.80 -1.54 17.52
N GLY A 240 -14.97 -2.11 17.22
CA GLY A 240 -16.23 -1.65 17.81
C GLY A 240 -16.63 -0.25 17.34
N LYS A 241 -17.33 -0.19 16.20
CA LYS A 241 -17.73 1.04 15.47
C LYS A 241 -16.56 1.89 15.00
N LEU A 242 -16.66 2.34 13.75
CA LEU A 242 -15.72 3.29 13.18
C LEU A 242 -16.38 4.68 13.09
N PRO A 243 -15.95 5.68 13.88
CA PRO A 243 -16.45 7.04 13.75
C PRO A 243 -16.10 7.64 12.38
N ILE A 244 -17.01 8.40 11.79
CA ILE A 244 -16.79 8.99 10.46
C ILE A 244 -15.56 9.90 10.39
N LYS A 245 -15.22 10.57 11.48
CA LYS A 245 -14.01 11.40 11.57
C LYS A 245 -12.74 10.57 11.39
N LEU A 246 -12.66 9.43 12.08
CA LEU A 246 -11.52 8.52 11.99
C LEU A 246 -11.46 7.86 10.60
N ALA A 247 -12.61 7.45 10.04
CA ALA A 247 -12.63 6.94 8.66
C ALA A 247 -12.17 7.99 7.64
N ALA A 248 -12.56 9.25 7.82
CA ALA A 248 -12.14 10.34 6.96
C ALA A 248 -10.63 10.58 7.07
N GLU A 249 -10.07 10.55 8.29
CA GLU A 249 -8.64 10.64 8.56
C GLU A 249 -7.85 9.47 7.94
N ILE A 250 -8.30 8.23 8.16
CA ILE A 250 -7.70 7.02 7.57
C ILE A 250 -7.63 7.14 6.04
N LEU A 251 -8.65 7.72 5.40
CA LEU A 251 -8.74 7.79 3.94
C LEU A 251 -8.17 9.09 3.35
N ASP A 252 -7.63 9.98 4.19
CA ASP A 252 -7.16 11.32 3.80
C ASP A 252 -8.25 12.12 3.05
N LEU A 253 -9.46 12.12 3.62
CA LEU A 253 -10.61 12.85 3.11
C LEU A 253 -11.16 13.76 4.20
N ASN A 254 -11.76 14.88 3.81
CA ASN A 254 -12.64 15.59 4.73
C ASN A 254 -13.98 14.84 4.87
N VAL A 255 -14.61 14.97 6.04
CA VAL A 255 -15.88 14.28 6.37
C VAL A 255 -16.98 14.63 5.36
N ARG A 256 -17.06 15.88 4.90
CA ARG A 256 -18.09 16.34 3.95
C ARG A 256 -17.95 15.64 2.58
N THR A 257 -16.73 15.43 2.11
CA THR A 257 -16.42 14.73 0.86
C THR A 257 -16.76 13.26 0.98
N LEU A 258 -16.39 12.62 2.09
CA LEU A 258 -16.75 11.22 2.36
C LEU A 258 -18.27 11.04 2.37
N GLN A 259 -19.01 11.89 3.09
CA GLN A 259 -20.47 11.86 3.12
C GLN A 259 -21.09 12.11 1.75
N ARG A 260 -20.58 13.11 1.01
CA ARG A 260 -21.08 13.43 -0.34
C ARG A 260 -20.92 12.25 -1.29
N ARG A 261 -19.72 11.64 -1.36
CA ARG A 261 -19.44 10.50 -2.24
C ARG A 261 -20.29 9.26 -1.89
N LEU A 262 -20.49 8.98 -0.61
CA LEU A 262 -21.39 7.89 -0.18
C LEU A 262 -22.86 8.19 -0.54
N LYS A 263 -23.30 9.44 -0.37
CA LYS A 263 -24.66 9.86 -0.72
C LYS A 263 -24.92 9.78 -2.23
N GLU A 264 -23.92 10.08 -3.05
CA GLU A 264 -23.98 9.93 -4.52
C GLU A 264 -24.20 8.47 -4.95
N GLU A 265 -23.73 7.51 -4.15
CA GLU A 265 -24.03 6.07 -4.32
C GLU A 265 -25.26 5.60 -3.55
N GLY A 266 -26.08 6.52 -3.04
CA GLY A 266 -27.36 6.21 -2.39
C GLY A 266 -27.23 5.56 -1.02
N VAL A 267 -26.05 5.60 -0.37
CA VAL A 267 -25.81 4.94 0.92
C VAL A 267 -25.45 5.92 2.03
N LEU A 268 -25.81 5.56 3.26
CA LEU A 268 -25.45 6.30 4.47
C LEU A 268 -24.25 5.64 5.15
N TYR A 269 -23.27 6.43 5.57
CA TYR A 269 -22.06 5.95 6.26
C TYR A 269 -22.37 4.95 7.38
N GLY A 270 -23.28 5.32 8.29
CA GLY A 270 -23.63 4.46 9.42
C GLY A 270 -24.17 3.09 9.01
N LYS A 271 -24.92 3.02 7.89
CA LYS A 271 -25.46 1.77 7.36
C LYS A 271 -24.37 0.90 6.73
N VAL A 272 -23.41 1.51 6.04
CA VAL A 272 -22.28 0.79 5.47
C VAL A 272 -21.39 0.19 6.57
N ILE A 273 -21.08 0.96 7.62
CA ILE A 273 -20.28 0.46 8.75
C ILE A 273 -21.03 -0.62 9.53
N GLU A 274 -22.34 -0.47 9.75
CA GLU A 274 -23.18 -1.48 10.39
C GLU A 274 -23.18 -2.79 9.59
N GLN A 275 -23.28 -2.71 8.25
CA GLN A 275 -23.18 -3.86 7.37
C GLN A 275 -21.81 -4.55 7.45
N LEU A 276 -20.71 -3.80 7.30
CA LEU A 276 -19.35 -4.36 7.35
C LEU A 276 -19.05 -5.02 8.70
N MET A 277 -19.51 -4.41 9.79
CA MET A 277 -19.38 -4.96 11.13
C MET A 277 -20.14 -6.29 11.24
N LEU A 278 -21.38 -6.33 10.74
CA LEU A 278 -22.17 -7.55 10.77
C LEU A 278 -21.49 -8.65 9.95
N GLU A 279 -21.02 -8.36 8.73
CA GLU A 279 -20.29 -9.32 7.89
C GLU A 279 -19.11 -9.94 8.63
N GLN A 280 -18.28 -9.13 9.31
CA GLN A 280 -17.16 -9.63 10.10
C GLN A 280 -17.60 -10.47 11.30
N ILE A 281 -18.66 -10.07 12.00
CA ILE A 281 -19.19 -10.86 13.12
C ILE A 281 -19.64 -12.23 12.62
N LEU A 282 -20.36 -12.28 11.50
CA LEU A 282 -20.83 -13.53 10.92
C LEU A 282 -19.66 -14.40 10.44
N GLU A 283 -18.58 -13.82 9.91
CA GLU A 283 -17.33 -14.52 9.59
C GLU A 283 -16.70 -15.12 10.86
N LEU A 284 -16.51 -14.34 11.93
CA LEU A 284 -15.95 -14.84 13.19
C LEU A 284 -16.80 -15.93 13.83
N LEU A 285 -18.13 -15.86 13.71
CA LEU A 285 -19.04 -16.88 14.21
C LEU A 285 -19.00 -18.19 13.41
N LYS A 286 -18.48 -18.20 12.18
CA LYS A 286 -18.22 -19.45 11.43
C LYS A 286 -17.06 -20.24 12.01
N CYS A 287 -16.14 -19.59 12.73
CA CYS A 287 -15.06 -20.30 13.43
C CYS A 287 -15.63 -21.01 14.67
N ASP A 288 -15.79 -22.33 14.59
CA ASP A 288 -16.43 -23.13 15.64
C ASP A 288 -15.66 -23.03 16.97
N GLN A 289 -14.33 -22.89 16.90
CA GLN A 289 -13.46 -22.82 18.06
C GLN A 289 -13.44 -21.47 18.79
N LEU A 290 -13.97 -20.39 18.20
CA LEU A 290 -13.90 -19.06 18.81
C LEU A 290 -15.07 -18.81 19.78
N PRO A 291 -14.85 -18.63 21.10
CA PRO A 291 -15.92 -18.32 22.05
C PRO A 291 -16.64 -17.02 21.73
N ILE A 292 -17.93 -16.92 22.07
CA ILE A 292 -18.71 -15.67 21.88
C ILE A 292 -18.11 -14.48 22.64
N THR A 293 -17.46 -14.74 23.78
CA THR A 293 -16.72 -13.72 24.56
C THR A 293 -15.58 -13.14 23.76
N ASP A 294 -14.86 -13.97 23.01
CA ASP A 294 -13.70 -13.57 22.25
C ASP A 294 -14.12 -12.85 20.98
N VAL A 295 -15.23 -13.29 20.36
CA VAL A 295 -15.88 -12.53 19.27
C VAL A 295 -16.31 -11.14 19.76
N ALA A 296 -16.90 -11.03 20.95
CA ALA A 296 -17.29 -9.75 21.53
C ALA A 296 -16.07 -8.85 21.79
N SER A 297 -15.01 -9.40 22.38
CA SER A 297 -13.76 -8.68 22.65
C SER A 297 -13.07 -8.23 21.36
N LYS A 298 -12.96 -9.11 20.36
CA LYS A 298 -12.45 -8.78 19.01
C LYS A 298 -13.29 -7.74 18.29
N MET A 299 -14.55 -7.53 18.70
CA MET A 299 -15.42 -6.50 18.14
C MET A 299 -15.45 -5.22 18.99
N GLY A 300 -14.53 -5.09 19.95
CA GLY A 300 -14.41 -3.90 20.82
C GLY A 300 -15.52 -3.77 21.87
N TYR A 301 -16.27 -4.83 22.16
CA TYR A 301 -17.26 -4.82 23.24
C TYR A 301 -16.59 -5.15 24.58
N SER A 302 -16.93 -4.36 25.62
CA SER A 302 -16.44 -4.57 26.99
C SER A 302 -16.94 -5.87 27.61
N ASP A 303 -18.10 -6.37 27.18
CA ASP A 303 -18.62 -7.66 27.60
C ASP A 303 -19.50 -8.33 26.52
N SER A 304 -19.67 -9.65 26.68
CA SER A 304 -20.43 -10.48 25.75
C SER A 304 -21.95 -10.26 25.80
N ALA A 305 -22.49 -9.70 26.88
CA ALA A 305 -23.93 -9.46 27.03
C ALA A 305 -24.36 -8.24 26.19
N HIS A 306 -23.58 -7.18 26.20
CA HIS A 306 -23.74 -6.00 25.33
C HIS A 306 -23.65 -6.40 23.86
N PHE A 307 -22.66 -7.21 23.50
CA PHE A 307 -22.53 -7.77 22.15
C PHE A 307 -23.75 -8.60 21.77
N THR A 308 -24.20 -9.53 22.64
CA THR A 308 -25.35 -10.40 22.36
C THR A 308 -26.63 -9.62 22.12
N ARG A 309 -26.89 -8.56 22.90
CA ARG A 309 -28.05 -7.67 22.71
C ARG A 309 -27.97 -6.91 21.39
N ALA A 310 -26.79 -6.37 21.07
CA ALA A 310 -26.57 -5.67 19.81
C ALA A 310 -26.75 -6.59 18.60
N PHE A 311 -26.18 -7.80 18.65
CA PHE A 311 -26.31 -8.80 17.60
C PHE A 311 -27.76 -9.26 17.44
N LYS A 312 -28.47 -9.55 18.53
CA LYS A 312 -29.89 -9.96 18.48
C LYS A 312 -30.76 -8.88 17.86
N ARG A 313 -30.51 -7.60 18.13
CA ARG A 313 -31.23 -6.49 17.49
C ARG A 313 -31.01 -6.44 15.97
N LEU A 314 -29.85 -6.86 15.48
CA LEU A 314 -29.50 -6.83 14.06
C LEU A 314 -29.94 -8.08 13.30
N MET A 315 -29.83 -9.25 13.92
CA MET A 315 -30.04 -10.56 13.27
C MET A 315 -31.31 -11.28 13.70
N ASP A 316 -32.08 -10.69 14.63
CA ASP A 316 -33.25 -11.28 15.27
C ASP A 316 -33.00 -12.64 15.95
N MET A 317 -31.74 -12.96 16.22
CA MET A 317 -31.30 -14.18 16.92
C MET A 317 -30.02 -13.93 17.68
N THR A 318 -29.75 -14.73 18.71
CA THR A 318 -28.50 -14.64 19.49
C THR A 318 -27.30 -15.22 18.72
N PRO A 319 -26.07 -14.80 19.04
CA PRO A 319 -24.86 -15.39 18.44
C PRO A 319 -24.77 -16.91 18.64
N ARG A 320 -25.26 -17.42 19.79
CA ARG A 320 -25.30 -18.86 20.09
C ARG A 320 -26.29 -19.61 19.20
N GLU A 321 -27.49 -19.05 18.99
CA GLU A 321 -28.48 -19.63 18.07
C GLU A 321 -27.96 -19.64 16.64
N TYR A 322 -27.30 -18.56 16.21
CA TYR A 322 -26.67 -18.48 14.90
C TYR A 322 -25.58 -19.56 14.71
N LYS A 323 -24.66 -19.72 15.67
CA LYS A 323 -23.66 -20.81 15.64
C LYS A 323 -24.30 -22.20 15.57
N LYS A 324 -25.35 -22.44 16.35
CA LYS A 324 -26.07 -23.73 16.33
C LYS A 324 -26.72 -23.98 14.96
N LYS A 325 -27.27 -22.95 14.32
CA LYS A 325 -27.83 -23.03 12.97
C LYS A 325 -26.78 -23.43 11.94
N LEU A 326 -25.62 -22.76 11.94
CA LEU A 326 -24.49 -23.10 11.06
C LEU A 326 -24.03 -24.56 11.22
N LYS A 327 -23.99 -25.06 12.45
CA LYS A 327 -23.59 -26.46 12.73
C LYS A 327 -24.60 -27.49 12.22
N ASN A 328 -25.87 -27.12 12.16
CA ASN A 328 -26.93 -27.98 11.64
C ASN A 328 -27.00 -27.94 10.10
N GLU A 329 -26.59 -26.85 9.46
CA GLU A 329 -26.52 -26.73 7.99
C GLU A 329 -25.28 -27.44 7.40
N ASN A 330 -24.21 -27.59 8.18
CA ASN A 330 -22.97 -28.29 7.78
C ASN A 330 -22.95 -29.79 8.17
N ARG A 331 -24.09 -30.37 8.57
CA ARG A 331 -24.25 -31.77 8.96
C ARG A 331 -25.07 -32.54 7.93
#